data_AF-A0A7S6S166-F1
#
_entry.id   AF-A0A7S6S166-F1
#
_cell.length_a   1.000
_cell.length_b   1.000
_cell.length_c   1.000
_cell.angle_alpha   90.00
_cell.angle_beta   90.00
_cell.angle_gamma   90.00
#
_symmetry.space_group_name_H-M   'P 1'
#
loop_
_entity.id
_entity.type
_entity.pdbx_description
1 polymer ?
#
loop_
_entity_poly.entity_id
_entity_poly.type
_entity_poly.pdbx_seq_one_letter_code
_entity_poly.pdbx_strand_id
1 'polypeptide(L)'
;MPEADPAAPADAAAPAHPPPANADRPSRPHRSRARGFILAAYWLLLFAATHYPRVELRGLPQQSDKWVHFLAYALLAWLFWRWWTGRGRPNAAALTLVVLATYAAVDEWTQSFVGRGTDPADWAADVAGAGVAVGLLEWRRWRVRRADRMRSGASGPGGRVGANRN
;
A
#
# COMPACT_ATOMS: atom_id res chain seq x y z
N MET A 1 46.95 45.04 -46.84
CA MET A 1 45.76 44.19 -47.02
C MET A 1 46.05 42.84 -46.38
N PRO A 2 45.06 42.24 -45.71
CA PRO A 2 45.18 41.10 -44.77
C PRO A 2 45.57 39.82 -45.54
N GLU A 3 45.93 38.66 -44.96
CA GLU A 3 45.17 37.88 -43.97
C GLU A 3 46.01 36.67 -43.52
N ALA A 4 45.77 36.22 -42.28
CA ALA A 4 46.23 34.96 -41.67
C ALA A 4 45.62 33.75 -42.43
N ASP A 5 45.90 32.47 -42.20
CA ASP A 5 46.40 31.63 -41.11
C ASP A 5 46.65 30.23 -41.77
N PRO A 6 47.56 29.36 -41.32
CA PRO A 6 47.72 28.03 -41.86
C PRO A 6 46.53 27.14 -41.47
N ALA A 7 46.00 26.40 -42.44
CA ALA A 7 44.93 25.42 -42.24
C ALA A 7 45.23 24.48 -41.07
N ALA A 8 44.43 24.61 -40.00
CA ALA A 8 44.34 23.63 -38.93
C ALA A 8 43.73 22.32 -39.47
N PRO A 9 44.22 21.15 -39.02
CA PRO A 9 43.67 19.87 -39.43
C PRO A 9 42.26 19.65 -38.86
N ALA A 10 41.44 19.02 -39.70
CA ALA A 10 40.11 18.53 -39.39
C ALA A 10 40.11 17.46 -38.28
N ASP A 11 38.99 17.43 -37.55
CA ASP A 11 38.49 16.32 -36.74
C ASP A 11 39.29 15.92 -35.49
N ALA A 12 39.33 16.85 -34.53
CA ALA A 12 39.31 16.46 -33.12
C ALA A 12 37.91 15.90 -32.79
N ALA A 13 37.85 14.60 -32.55
CA ALA A 13 36.66 13.86 -32.14
C ALA A 13 35.84 14.60 -31.07
N ALA A 14 34.56 14.84 -31.38
CA ALA A 14 33.57 15.31 -30.41
C ALA A 14 33.53 14.35 -29.20
N PRO A 15 33.41 14.86 -27.96
CA PRO A 15 33.27 14.00 -26.79
C PRO A 15 31.97 13.22 -26.89
N ALA A 16 32.08 11.89 -26.84
CA ALA A 16 30.93 10.99 -26.75
C ALA A 16 30.01 11.47 -25.62
N HIS A 17 28.78 11.85 -25.98
CA HIS A 17 27.73 12.13 -25.00
C HIS A 17 27.61 10.94 -24.04
N PRO A 18 27.72 11.13 -22.71
CA PRO A 18 27.45 10.05 -21.79
C PRO A 18 25.99 9.61 -21.99
N PRO A 19 25.72 8.30 -22.04
CA PRO A 19 24.35 7.81 -22.18
C PRO A 19 23.49 8.37 -21.05
N PRO A 20 22.22 8.76 -21.32
CA PRO A 20 21.36 9.32 -20.29
C PRO A 20 21.25 8.31 -19.13
N ALA A 21 21.53 8.79 -17.91
CA ALA A 21 21.61 8.00 -16.66
C ALA A 21 20.29 7.32 -16.23
N ASN A 22 19.31 7.17 -17.13
CA ASN A 22 17.98 6.65 -16.85
C ASN A 22 17.47 5.66 -17.89
N ALA A 23 18.33 5.14 -18.79
CA ALA A 23 17.90 4.24 -19.86
C ALA A 23 17.48 2.83 -19.39
N ASP A 24 17.89 2.38 -18.19
CA ASP A 24 17.69 0.99 -17.73
C ASP A 24 16.99 0.86 -16.38
N ARG A 25 15.88 1.58 -16.15
CA ARG A 25 14.98 1.20 -15.05
C ARG A 25 13.97 0.17 -15.58
N PRO A 26 14.10 -1.13 -15.26
CA PRO A 26 13.10 -2.11 -15.67
C PRO A 26 11.73 -1.66 -15.15
N SER A 27 10.75 -1.66 -16.04
CA SER A 27 9.35 -1.44 -15.68
C SER A 27 9.00 -2.37 -14.52
N ARG A 28 8.24 -1.90 -13.52
CA ARG A 28 7.88 -2.69 -12.32
C ARG A 28 6.46 -3.32 -12.40
N PRO A 29 6.01 -3.98 -13.48
CA PRO A 29 4.62 -4.47 -13.56
C PRO A 29 4.40 -5.75 -12.75
N HIS A 30 5.44 -6.53 -12.42
CA HIS A 30 5.26 -7.84 -11.80
C HIS A 30 4.72 -7.76 -10.35
N ARG A 31 5.16 -6.76 -9.57
CA ARG A 31 4.80 -6.64 -8.16
C ARG A 31 3.35 -6.18 -7.94
N SER A 32 2.77 -5.43 -8.88
CA SER A 32 1.37 -4.98 -8.78
C SER A 32 0.38 -6.09 -9.14
N ARG A 33 0.75 -6.95 -10.11
CA ARG A 33 -0.02 -8.14 -10.49
C ARG A 33 -0.06 -9.17 -9.36
N ALA A 34 1.09 -9.52 -8.78
CA ALA A 34 1.16 -10.46 -7.66
C ALA A 34 0.32 -10.01 -6.45
N ARG A 35 0.36 -8.73 -6.08
CA ARG A 35 -0.47 -8.18 -4.99
C ARG A 35 -1.96 -8.28 -5.29
N GLY A 36 -2.36 -8.03 -6.53
CA GLY A 36 -3.76 -8.19 -6.97
C GLY A 36 -4.21 -9.64 -6.87
N PHE A 37 -3.36 -10.58 -7.30
CA PHE A 37 -3.64 -12.01 -7.21
C PHE A 37 -3.79 -12.47 -5.75
N ILE A 38 -2.87 -12.11 -4.86
CA ILE A 38 -2.94 -12.47 -3.43
C ILE A 38 -4.22 -11.92 -2.80
N LEU A 39 -4.56 -10.67 -3.09
CA LEU A 39 -5.81 -10.06 -2.62
C LEU A 39 -7.03 -10.84 -3.11
N ALA A 40 -7.11 -11.13 -4.41
CA ALA A 40 -8.23 -11.87 -4.98
C ALA A 40 -8.34 -13.28 -4.40
N ALA A 41 -7.22 -14.00 -4.27
CA ALA A 41 -7.19 -15.33 -3.69
C ALA A 41 -7.65 -15.33 -2.22
N TYR A 42 -7.17 -14.39 -1.42
CA TYR A 42 -7.58 -14.26 -0.03
C TYR A 42 -9.06 -13.87 0.11
N TRP A 43 -9.55 -12.98 -0.75
CA TRP A 43 -10.95 -12.59 -0.75
C TRP A 43 -11.88 -13.77 -1.09
N LEU A 44 -11.55 -14.54 -2.12
CA LEU A 44 -12.32 -15.74 -2.48
C LEU A 44 -12.28 -16.79 -1.37
N LEU A 45 -11.12 -16.98 -0.74
CA LEU A 45 -10.99 -17.86 0.42
C LEU A 45 -11.88 -17.40 1.57
N LEU A 46 -11.89 -16.10 1.88
CA LEU A 46 -12.71 -15.54 2.94
C LEU A 46 -14.21 -15.73 2.66
N PHE A 47 -14.65 -15.39 1.45
CA PHE A 47 -16.04 -15.59 1.02
C PHE A 47 -16.47 -17.05 1.17
N ALA A 48 -15.63 -17.99 0.72
CA ALA A 48 -15.92 -19.41 0.86
C ALA A 48 -15.96 -19.85 2.34
N ALA A 49 -15.07 -19.32 3.17
CA ALA A 49 -15.02 -19.62 4.60
C ALA A 49 -16.25 -19.09 5.34
N THR A 50 -16.73 -17.89 5.02
CA THR A 50 -17.90 -17.29 5.66
C THR A 50 -19.21 -17.98 5.25
N HIS A 51 -19.27 -18.50 4.02
CA HIS A 51 -20.40 -19.24 3.49
C HIS A 51 -20.38 -20.74 3.84
N TYR A 52 -19.31 -21.23 4.46
CA TYR A 52 -19.28 -22.60 4.96
C TYR A 52 -20.25 -22.73 6.16
N PRO A 53 -21.00 -23.85 6.28
CA PRO A 53 -21.91 -24.08 7.39
C PRO A 53 -21.20 -23.85 8.73
N ARG A 54 -21.88 -23.19 9.69
CA ARG A 54 -21.30 -22.91 11.02
C ARG A 54 -20.78 -24.22 11.63
N VAL A 55 -19.47 -24.36 11.69
CA VAL A 55 -18.83 -25.40 12.49
C VAL A 55 -18.91 -24.90 13.93
N GLU A 56 -19.73 -25.56 14.75
CA GLU A 56 -19.70 -25.32 16.19
C GLU A 56 -18.31 -25.72 16.68
N LEU A 57 -17.46 -24.73 16.95
CA LEU A 57 -16.15 -24.95 17.56
C LEU A 57 -16.35 -25.26 19.05
N ARG A 58 -16.84 -26.48 19.32
CA ARG A 58 -17.10 -26.99 20.67
C ARG A 58 -15.80 -26.95 21.46
N GLY A 59 -15.79 -26.21 22.57
CA GLY A 59 -14.63 -26.06 23.46
C GLY A 59 -13.84 -24.76 23.32
N LEU A 60 -14.19 -23.86 22.40
CA LEU A 60 -13.60 -22.51 22.35
C LEU A 60 -14.33 -21.53 23.29
N PRO A 61 -13.65 -20.46 23.76
CA PRO A 61 -14.28 -19.39 24.51
C PRO A 61 -15.47 -18.79 23.76
N GLN A 62 -16.47 -18.31 24.51
CA GLN A 62 -17.53 -17.46 23.97
C GLN A 62 -16.90 -16.28 23.21
N GLN A 63 -17.47 -15.90 22.06
CA GLN A 63 -17.00 -14.83 21.17
C GLN A 63 -15.73 -15.13 20.34
N SER A 64 -15.23 -16.37 20.31
CA SER A 64 -14.13 -16.76 19.41
C SER A 64 -14.42 -16.46 17.93
N ASP A 65 -15.67 -16.64 17.50
CA ASP A 65 -16.15 -16.32 16.14
C ASP A 65 -15.89 -14.84 15.78
N LYS A 66 -16.17 -13.91 16.72
CA LYS A 66 -15.96 -12.47 16.50
C LYS A 66 -14.50 -12.09 16.32
N TRP A 67 -13.59 -12.78 17.02
CA TRP A 67 -12.16 -12.57 16.82
C TRP A 67 -11.68 -13.08 15.47
N VAL A 68 -12.25 -14.18 14.97
CA VAL A 68 -11.97 -14.68 13.63
C VAL A 68 -12.41 -13.67 12.58
N HIS A 69 -13.64 -13.14 12.70
CA HIS A 69 -14.18 -12.06 11.87
C HIS A 69 -13.26 -10.82 11.87
N PHE A 70 -12.95 -10.32 13.06
CA PHE A 70 -12.04 -9.19 13.25
C PHE A 70 -10.68 -9.40 12.56
N LEU A 71 -10.02 -10.53 12.79
CA LEU A 71 -8.69 -10.80 12.23
C LEU A 71 -8.73 -11.03 10.72
N ALA A 72 -9.77 -11.68 10.22
CA ALA A 72 -9.95 -11.94 8.80
C ALA A 72 -10.11 -10.63 8.01
N TYR A 73 -10.99 -9.74 8.47
CA TYR A 73 -11.18 -8.45 7.83
C TYR A 73 -10.01 -7.48 8.05
N ALA A 74 -9.28 -7.58 9.17
CA ALA A 74 -8.02 -6.86 9.36
C ALA A 74 -6.97 -7.23 8.29
N LEU A 75 -6.83 -8.53 7.98
CA LEU A 75 -5.92 -9.00 6.93
C LEU A 75 -6.40 -8.59 5.53
N LEU A 76 -7.71 -8.69 5.26
CA LEU A 76 -8.29 -8.23 4.00
C LEU A 76 -8.02 -6.73 3.78
N ALA A 77 -8.26 -5.91 4.81
CA ALA A 77 -8.00 -4.48 4.80
C ALA A 77 -6.52 -4.17 4.56
N TRP A 78 -5.61 -4.91 5.20
CA TRP A 78 -4.18 -4.76 4.98
C TRP A 78 -3.79 -5.03 3.52
N LEU A 79 -4.29 -6.11 2.93
CA LEU A 79 -4.04 -6.47 1.52
C LEU A 79 -4.61 -5.41 0.56
N PHE A 80 -5.86 -5.01 0.77
CA PHE A 80 -6.58 -4.06 -0.06
C PHE A 80 -5.94 -2.68 -0.02
N TRP A 81 -5.56 -2.22 1.17
CA TRP A 81 -4.86 -0.97 1.37
C TRP A 81 -3.49 -0.97 0.69
N ARG A 82 -2.71 -2.05 0.79
CA ARG A 82 -1.42 -2.19 0.09
C ARG A 82 -1.56 -2.21 -1.43
N TRP A 83 -2.66 -2.77 -1.92
CA TRP A 83 -3.00 -2.79 -3.34
C TRP A 83 -3.30 -1.39 -3.88
N TRP A 84 -4.08 -0.59 -3.14
CA TRP A 84 -4.40 0.80 -3.51
C TRP A 84 -3.20 1.74 -3.40
N THR A 85 -2.47 1.67 -2.30
CA THR A 85 -1.27 2.50 -2.10
C THR A 85 -0.16 2.15 -3.09
N GLY A 86 -0.03 0.88 -3.47
CA GLY A 86 0.86 0.44 -4.55
C GLY A 86 0.50 1.02 -5.92
N ARG A 87 -0.75 1.47 -6.11
CA ARG A 87 -1.24 2.17 -7.31
C ARG A 87 -1.22 3.71 -7.18
N GLY A 88 -0.66 4.23 -6.09
CA GLY A 88 -0.58 5.67 -5.87
C GLY A 88 -1.92 6.35 -5.55
N ARG A 89 -2.96 5.62 -5.11
CA ARG A 89 -4.22 6.25 -4.74
C ARG A 89 -4.07 7.01 -3.41
N PRO A 90 -4.37 8.33 -3.36
CA PRO A 90 -4.27 9.11 -2.13
C PRO A 90 -5.35 8.72 -1.11
N ASN A 91 -6.54 8.34 -1.59
CA ASN A 91 -7.70 8.01 -0.77
C ASN A 91 -7.76 6.52 -0.38
N ALA A 92 -6.62 5.82 -0.39
CA ALA A 92 -6.55 4.37 -0.18
C ALA A 92 -7.21 3.92 1.14
N ALA A 93 -7.03 4.68 2.22
CA ALA A 93 -7.65 4.38 3.52
C ALA A 93 -9.18 4.44 3.44
N ALA A 94 -9.74 5.58 2.98
CA ALA A 94 -11.19 5.76 2.85
C ALA A 94 -11.82 4.73 1.91
N LEU A 95 -11.20 4.49 0.74
CA LEU A 95 -11.67 3.47 -0.20
C LEU A 95 -11.66 2.07 0.41
N THR A 96 -10.64 1.73 1.19
CA THR A 96 -10.57 0.42 1.86
C THR A 96 -11.70 0.27 2.87
N LEU A 97 -11.91 1.27 3.74
CA LEU A 97 -12.93 1.18 4.78
C LEU A 97 -14.34 1.14 4.20
N VAL A 98 -14.65 1.99 3.23
CA VAL A 98 -15.98 2.01 2.59
C VAL A 98 -16.26 0.69 1.89
N VAL A 99 -15.33 0.21 1.04
CA VAL A 99 -15.53 -1.04 0.30
C VAL A 99 -15.68 -2.22 1.25
N LEU A 100 -14.86 -2.32 2.30
CA LEU A 100 -14.92 -3.46 3.21
C LEU A 100 -16.12 -3.41 4.16
N ALA A 101 -16.57 -2.23 4.60
CA ALA A 101 -17.79 -2.11 5.39
C ALA A 101 -19.04 -2.48 4.58
N THR A 102 -19.10 -2.05 3.31
CA THR A 102 -20.17 -2.46 2.38
C THR A 102 -20.09 -3.95 2.08
N TYR A 103 -18.89 -4.48 1.81
CA TYR A 103 -18.69 -5.90 1.55
C TYR A 103 -19.12 -6.75 2.74
N ALA A 104 -18.73 -6.40 3.97
CA ALA A 104 -19.14 -7.13 5.18
C ALA A 104 -20.65 -7.21 5.33
N ALA A 105 -21.36 -6.10 5.09
CA ALA A 105 -22.83 -6.09 5.14
C ALA A 105 -23.46 -7.00 4.05
N VAL A 106 -22.88 -7.00 2.84
CA VAL A 106 -23.32 -7.88 1.77
C VAL A 106 -22.98 -9.34 2.09
N ASP A 107 -21.83 -9.62 2.69
CA ASP A 107 -21.41 -10.97 3.08
C ASP A 107 -22.38 -11.56 4.12
N GLU A 108 -22.73 -10.81 5.17
CA GLU A 108 -23.75 -11.24 6.12
C GLU A 108 -25.11 -11.47 5.47
N TRP A 109 -25.55 -10.52 4.64
CA TRP A 109 -26.82 -10.67 3.94
C TRP A 109 -26.83 -11.90 3.04
N THR A 110 -25.73 -12.20 2.35
CA THR A 110 -25.62 -13.36 1.47
C THR A 110 -25.50 -14.68 2.23
N GLN A 111 -24.87 -14.67 3.41
CA GLN A 111 -24.86 -15.80 4.34
C GLN A 111 -26.28 -16.26 4.74
N SER A 112 -27.25 -15.34 4.80
CA SER A 112 -28.65 -15.68 5.09
C SER A 112 -29.27 -16.66 4.09
N PHE A 113 -28.82 -16.64 2.82
CA PHE A 113 -29.30 -17.55 1.78
C PHE A 113 -28.73 -18.97 1.88
N VAL A 114 -27.65 -19.17 2.65
CA VAL A 114 -27.03 -20.49 2.89
C VAL A 114 -27.38 -21.05 4.27
N GLY A 115 -28.42 -20.51 4.92
CA GLY A 115 -28.91 -21.00 6.21
C GLY A 115 -28.05 -20.59 7.41
N ARG A 116 -27.15 -19.61 7.26
CA ARG A 116 -26.46 -18.97 8.39
C ARG A 116 -27.30 -17.81 8.93
N GLY A 117 -27.34 -17.69 10.25
CA GLY A 117 -27.92 -16.53 10.92
C GLY A 117 -27.04 -15.29 10.73
N THR A 118 -27.67 -14.16 10.39
CA THR A 118 -27.06 -12.83 10.38
C THR A 118 -26.89 -12.33 11.82
N ASP A 119 -25.68 -11.95 12.22
CA ASP A 119 -25.40 -11.36 13.53
C ASP A 119 -24.73 -9.99 13.32
N PRO A 120 -25.41 -8.85 13.55
CA PRO A 120 -24.82 -7.52 13.39
C PRO A 120 -23.50 -7.30 14.17
N ALA A 121 -23.23 -8.13 15.18
CA ALA A 121 -21.97 -8.09 15.91
C ALA A 121 -20.79 -8.68 15.12
N ASP A 122 -21.02 -9.58 14.16
CA ASP A 122 -20.00 -10.10 13.24
C ASP A 122 -19.60 -8.98 12.26
N TRP A 123 -20.56 -8.24 11.68
CA TRP A 123 -20.31 -7.05 10.87
C TRP A 123 -19.55 -5.97 11.64
N ALA A 124 -19.92 -5.73 12.90
CA ALA A 124 -19.21 -4.78 13.75
C ALA A 124 -17.75 -5.20 13.98
N ALA A 125 -17.51 -6.50 14.19
CA ALA A 125 -16.16 -7.04 14.32
C ALA A 125 -15.34 -6.89 13.03
N ASP A 126 -15.97 -7.15 11.88
CA ASP A 126 -15.36 -6.99 10.56
C ASP A 126 -14.93 -5.54 10.29
N VAL A 127 -15.83 -4.58 10.54
CA VAL A 127 -15.56 -3.14 10.39
C VAL A 127 -14.48 -2.68 11.36
N ALA A 128 -14.51 -3.15 12.61
CA ALA A 128 -13.50 -2.83 13.61
C ALA A 128 -12.11 -3.36 13.20
N GLY A 129 -12.04 -4.59 12.70
CA GLY A 129 -10.80 -5.21 12.20
C GLY A 129 -10.19 -4.41 11.05
N ALA A 130 -11.02 -4.05 10.07
CA ALA A 130 -10.60 -3.22 8.95
C ALA A 130 -10.13 -1.82 9.41
N GLY A 131 -10.87 -1.19 10.32
CA GLY A 131 -10.56 0.12 10.92
C GLY A 131 -9.21 0.13 11.62
N VAL A 132 -8.97 -0.84 12.50
CA VAL A 132 -7.72 -0.98 13.25
C VAL A 132 -6.54 -1.19 12.31
N ALA A 133 -6.66 -2.10 11.34
CA ALA A 133 -5.60 -2.38 10.38
C ALA A 133 -5.22 -1.13 9.56
N VAL A 134 -6.22 -0.43 9.00
CA VAL A 134 -5.99 0.80 8.22
C VAL A 134 -5.41 1.92 9.10
N GLY A 135 -5.92 2.09 10.32
CA GLY A 135 -5.42 3.09 11.27
C GLY A 135 -3.94 2.89 11.62
N LEU A 136 -3.55 1.66 11.94
CA LEU A 136 -2.16 1.27 12.19
C LEU A 136 -1.26 1.55 10.96
N LEU A 137 -1.74 1.24 9.76
CA LEU A 137 -1.00 1.46 8.52
C LEU A 137 -0.80 2.95 8.21
N GLU A 138 -1.84 3.77 8.35
CA GLU A 138 -1.74 5.20 8.12
C GLU A 138 -0.90 5.89 9.20
N TRP A 139 -1.00 5.47 10.46
CA TRP A 139 -0.13 5.94 11.54
C TRP A 139 1.34 5.65 11.24
N ARG A 140 1.67 4.40 10.85
CA ARG A 140 3.03 4.02 10.46
C ARG A 140 3.55 4.87 9.29
N ARG A 141 2.71 5.07 8.28
CA ARG A 141 3.02 5.90 7.12
C ARG A 141 3.30 7.36 7.48
N TRP A 142 2.46 7.92 8.34
CA TRP A 142 2.62 9.28 8.83
C TRP A 142 3.92 9.44 9.62
N ARG A 143 4.25 8.48 10.50
CA ARG A 143 5.52 8.49 11.26
C ARG A 143 6.74 8.49 10.35
N VAL A 144 6.76 7.65 9.32
CA VAL A 144 7.89 7.60 8.36
C VAL A 144 8.02 8.93 7.61
N ARG A 145 6.93 9.43 7.02
CA ARG A 145 6.94 10.73 6.31
C ARG A 145 7.37 11.89 7.20
N ARG A 146 7.00 11.86 8.48
CA ARG A 146 7.37 12.88 9.46
C ARG A 146 8.87 12.84 9.76
N ALA A 147 9.45 11.66 9.93
CA ALA A 147 10.89 11.49 10.15
C ALA A 147 11.73 11.96 8.95
N ASP A 148 11.28 11.65 7.73
CA ASP A 148 11.96 12.08 6.49
C ASP A 148 11.98 13.61 6.36
N ARG A 149 10.86 14.28 6.67
CA ARG A 149 10.78 15.76 6.64
C ARG A 149 11.76 16.42 7.61
N MET A 150 11.94 15.87 8.82
CA MET A 150 12.90 16.40 9.78
C MET A 150 14.34 16.25 9.29
N ARG A 151 14.68 15.12 8.66
CA ARG A 151 16.01 14.88 8.08
C ARG A 151 16.30 15.84 6.92
N SER A 152 15.36 16.01 5.99
CA SER A 152 15.52 16.92 4.85
C SER A 152 15.57 18.40 5.28
N GLY A 153 14.84 18.79 6.33
CA GLY A 153 14.90 20.15 6.89
C GLY A 153 16.24 20.48 7.56
N ALA A 154 16.87 19.49 8.22
CA ALA A 154 18.18 19.65 8.85
C ALA A 154 19.35 19.74 7.85
N SER A 155 19.17 19.25 6.61
CA SER A 155 20.17 19.31 5.54
C SER A 155 19.96 20.49 4.57
N GLY A 156 19.05 21.42 4.87
CA GLY A 156 18.77 22.58 4.03
C GLY A 156 19.93 23.59 3.93
N PRO A 157 19.92 24.51 2.94
CA PRO A 157 21.11 25.26 2.48
C PRO A 157 21.72 26.29 3.46
N GLY A 158 21.26 26.37 4.72
CA GLY A 158 21.72 27.36 5.71
C GLY A 158 22.82 26.87 6.66
N GLY A 159 23.19 25.59 6.63
CA GLY A 159 24.12 24.98 7.59
C GLY A 159 25.62 25.22 7.35
N ARG A 160 26.00 26.12 6.43
CA ARG A 160 27.40 26.49 6.15
C ARG A 160 27.63 27.99 6.24
N VAL A 161 27.29 28.60 7.37
CA VAL A 161 27.79 29.93 7.74
C VAL A 161 28.34 29.83 9.16
N GLY A 162 29.64 29.58 9.29
CA GLY A 162 30.29 29.53 10.60
C GLY A 162 31.45 28.53 10.73
N ALA A 163 32.30 28.40 9.72
CA ALA A 163 33.56 27.65 9.86
C ALA A 163 34.64 28.26 8.97
N ASN A 164 35.00 29.52 9.26
CA ASN A 164 36.35 30.10 9.12
C ASN A 164 36.24 31.63 9.12
N ARG A 165 36.65 32.24 10.23
CA ARG A 165 37.31 33.53 10.21
C ARG A 165 38.59 33.34 11.01
N ASN A 166 39.69 33.21 10.26
CA ASN A 166 41.04 33.42 10.74
C ASN A 166 41.40 34.86 10.38
#